data_AF-A0A2E0Y9P4-F1
#
_entry.id   AF-A0A2E0Y9P4-F1
#
_cell.length_a   1.000
_cell.length_b   1.000
_cell.length_c   1.000
_cell.angle_alpha   90.00
_cell.angle_beta   90.00
_cell.angle_gamma   90.00
#
_symmetry.space_group_name_H-M   'P 1'
#
loop_
_entity.id
_entity.type
_entity.pdbx_description
1 polymer ?
#
loop_
_entity_poly.entity_id
_entity_poly.type
_entity_poly.pdbx_seq_one_letter_code
_entity_poly.pdbx_strand_id
1 'polypeptide(L)' 'MSDIHGTCDERFAPVREAFEANFRDGSEVGASVAVSIGGEYVVDLWGGYRDAAKTL' A
#
# COMPACT_ATOMS: atom_id res chain seq x y z
N MET A 1 2.91 13.21 -3.50
CA MET A 1 3.27 11.80 -3.31
C MET A 1 2.69 11.41 -1.98
N SER A 2 1.80 10.42 -1.95
CA SER A 2 1.25 9.93 -0.69
C SER A 2 2.29 8.98 -0.08
N ASP A 3 2.64 9.20 1.19
CA ASP A 3 3.57 8.32 1.88
C ASP A 3 2.91 6.94 2.05
N ILE A 4 3.69 5.90 1.73
CA ILE A 4 3.28 4.51 1.94
C ILE A 4 3.72 4.07 3.33
N HIS A 5 2.77 3.54 4.09
CA HIS A 5 2.95 3.10 5.46
C HIS A 5 2.80 1.58 5.56
N GLY A 6 3.24 1.05 6.71
CA GLY A 6 3.09 -0.36 7.04
C GLY A 6 4.38 -1.17 6.85
N THR A 7 4.24 -2.49 6.76
CA THR A 7 5.34 -3.44 6.69
C THR A 7 5.22 -4.35 5.47
N CYS A 8 6.37 -4.72 4.92
CA CYS A 8 6.46 -5.68 3.83
C CYS A 8 7.74 -6.48 4.04
N ASP A 9 7.59 -7.79 4.17
CA ASP A 9 8.72 -8.71 4.14
C ASP A 9 9.47 -8.54 2.80
N GLU A 10 10.81 -8.54 2.84
CA GLU A 10 11.67 -8.29 1.68
C GLU A 10 11.41 -9.29 0.54
N ARG A 11 10.98 -10.52 0.87
CA ARG A 11 10.59 -11.53 -0.13
C ARG A 11 9.40 -11.09 -1.00
N PHE A 12 8.61 -10.12 -0.52
CA PHE A 12 7.47 -9.52 -1.21
C PHE A 12 7.74 -8.08 -1.65
N ALA A 13 9.01 -7.64 -1.74
CA ALA A 13 9.37 -6.32 -2.24
C ALA A 13 8.65 -5.93 -3.56
N PRO A 14 8.45 -6.83 -4.55
CA PRO A 14 7.68 -6.49 -5.75
C PRO A 14 6.23 -6.04 -5.50
N VAL A 15 5.59 -6.49 -4.41
CA VAL A 15 4.25 -6.04 -4.00
C VAL A 15 4.30 -4.57 -3.57
N ARG A 16 5.30 -4.20 -2.75
CA ARG A 16 5.52 -2.81 -2.33
C ARG A 16 5.81 -1.90 -3.53
N GLU A 17 6.65 -2.35 -4.46
CA GLU A 17 6.97 -1.60 -5.68
C GLU A 17 5.75 -1.36 -6.57
N ALA A 18 4.92 -2.40 -6.76
CA ALA A 18 3.67 -2.27 -7.51
C ALA A 18 2.68 -1.34 -6.81
N PHE A 19 2.56 -1.46 -5.49
CA PHE A 19 1.72 -0.57 -4.69
C PHE A 19 2.18 0.89 -4.83
N GLU A 20 3.47 1.18 -4.65
CA GLU A 20 4.05 2.52 -4.87
C GLU A 20 3.87 3.03 -6.31
N ALA A 21 3.96 2.15 -7.32
CA ALA A 21 3.70 2.52 -8.71
C ALA A 21 2.27 3.02 -8.93
N ASN A 22 1.26 2.34 -8.35
CA ASN A 22 -0.14 2.76 -8.47
C ASN A 22 -0.40 4.18 -7.95
N PHE A 23 0.33 4.62 -6.90
CA PHE A 23 0.24 6.00 -6.40
C PHE A 23 1.04 6.99 -7.27
N ARG A 24 2.19 6.58 -7.82
CA ARG A 24 2.99 7.44 -8.72
C ARG A 24 2.25 7.77 -10.01
N ASP A 25 1.51 6.81 -10.55
CA ASP A 25 0.75 6.97 -11.80
C ASP A 25 -0.53 7.82 -11.60
N GLY A 26 -0.82 8.25 -10.36
CA GLY A 26 -1.97 9.10 -10.04
C GLY A 26 -3.31 8.35 -10.06
N SER A 27 -3.29 7.03 -10.21
CA SER A 27 -4.45 6.15 -10.27
C SER A 27 -5.19 6.01 -8.93
N GLU A 28 -4.52 6.31 -7.82
CA GLU A 28 -5.05 6.04 -6.48
C GLU A 28 -5.35 7.30 -5.68
N VAL A 29 -6.55 7.33 -5.07
CA VAL A 29 -6.90 8.27 -4.00
C VAL A 29 -6.37 7.75 -2.66
N GLY A 30 -6.60 6.47 -2.40
CA GLY A 30 -6.13 5.76 -1.22
C GLY A 30 -6.37 4.27 -1.40
N ALA A 31 -5.45 3.47 -0.88
CA ALA A 31 -5.48 2.03 -1.01
C ALA A 31 -4.81 1.37 0.20
N SER A 32 -5.13 0.10 0.41
CA SER A 32 -4.40 -0.79 1.30
C SER A 32 -4.30 -2.18 0.71
N VAL A 33 -3.26 -2.90 1.07
CA VAL A 33 -3.04 -4.29 0.66
C VAL A 33 -2.46 -5.07 1.83
N ALA A 34 -3.02 -6.25 2.08
CA ALA A 34 -2.54 -7.17 3.10
C ALA A 34 -2.41 -8.58 2.52
N VAL A 35 -1.32 -9.26 2.85
CA VAL A 35 -1.03 -10.64 2.47
C VAL A 35 -0.65 -11.41 3.72
N SER A 36 -1.32 -12.53 3.96
CA SER A 36 -1.01 -13.43 5.08
C SER A 36 -0.63 -14.83 4.61
N ILE A 37 0.31 -15.44 5.33
CA ILE A 37 0.72 -16.83 5.13
C ILE A 37 0.69 -17.52 6.49
N GLY A 38 -0.12 -18.57 6.62
CA GLY A 38 -0.28 -19.27 7.89
C GLY A 38 -0.88 -18.41 9.01
N GLY A 39 -1.60 -17.34 8.66
CA GLY A 39 -2.21 -16.41 9.63
C GLY A 39 -1.35 -15.21 10.00
N GLU A 40 -0.08 -15.20 9.62
CA GLU A 40 0.84 -14.06 9.86
C GLU A 40 0.86 -13.13 8.65
N TYR A 41 0.75 -11.82 8.89
CA TYR A 41 0.88 -10.83 7.83
C TYR A 41 2.34 -10.69 7.38
N VAL A 42 2.60 -11.01 6.11
CA VAL A 42 3.90 -10.80 5.45
C VAL A 42 3.92 -9.52 4.63
N VAL A 43 2.74 -8.97 4.32
CA VAL A 43 2.55 -7.63 3.77
C VAL A 43 1.34 -7.02 4.48
N ASP A 44 1.48 -5.79 4.94
CA ASP A 44 0.40 -4.93 5.43
C ASP A 44 0.78 -3.49 5.12
N LEU A 45 0.28 -2.97 3.99
CA LEU A 45 0.62 -1.65 3.47
C LEU A 45 -0.64 -0.81 3.29
N TRP A 46 -0.54 0.50 3.55
CA TRP A 46 -1.60 1.45 3.27
C TRP A 46 -1.03 2.82 2.90
N GLY A 47 -1.83 3.62 2.19
CA GLY A 47 -1.44 4.96 1.81
C GLY A 47 -2.58 5.73 1.16
N GLY A 48 -2.39 7.04 1.04
CA GLY A 48 -3.36 7.96 0.46
C GLY A 48 -4.43 8.43 1.44
N TYR A 49 -5.63 8.67 0.93
CA TYR A 49 -6.71 9.36 1.64
C TYR A 49 -7.95 8.49 1.75
N ARG A 50 -8.81 8.81 2.74
CA ARG A 50 -10.04 8.05 2.99
C ARG A 50 -11.14 8.36 1.96
N ASP A 51 -11.08 9.52 1.30
CA ASP A 51 -12.09 9.96 0.35
C ASP A 51 -11.50 10.69 -0.88
N ALA A 52 -12.34 10.87 -1.90
CA ALA A 52 -11.98 11.56 -3.14
C ALA A 52 -11.64 13.05 -2.93
N ALA A 53 -12.14 13.65 -1.84
CA ALA A 53 -11.79 15.02 -1.45
C ALA A 53 -10.38 15.12 -0.84
N LYS A 54 -9.69 13.98 -0.65
CA LYS A 54 -8.36 13.87 -0.06
C LYS A 54 -8.30 14.40 1.37
N THR A 55 -9.30 14.05 2.16
CA THR A 55 -9.31 14.32 3.60
C THR A 55 -8.60 13.19 4.36
N LEU A 56 -7.84 13.56 5.39
CA LEU A 56 -7.17 12.65 6.32
C LEU A 56 -8.09 12.27 7.48
#